data_AF-A0AA35G969-F1
#
_entry.id   AF-A0AA35G969-F1
#
_cell.length_a   1.000
_cell.length_b   1.000
_cell.length_c   1.000
_cell.angle_alpha   90.00
_cell.angle_beta   90.00
_cell.angle_gamma   90.00
#
_symmetry.space_group_name_H-M   'P 1'
#
loop_
_entity.id
_entity.type
_entity.pdbx_description
1 polymer ?
#
loop_
_entity_poly.entity_id
_entity_poly.type
_entity_poly.pdbx_seq_one_letter_code
_entity_poly.pdbx_strand_id
1 'polypeptide(L)' 'MNYQQGVALRELLEQFLAQILFAVCSRNQQHQRGSVYVRGLLLDGERKSVGAMAERIPDGNEQAM' A
#
# COMPACT_ATOMS: atom_id res chain seq x y z
N MET A 1 20.30 3.46 -3.28
CA MET A 1 19.35 3.14 -4.37
C MET A 1 19.44 4.24 -5.43
N ASN A 2 19.59 3.90 -6.71
CA ASN A 2 19.60 4.91 -7.79
C ASN A 2 18.19 5.49 -7.95
N TYR A 3 18.06 6.80 -8.15
CA TYR A 3 16.76 7.48 -8.33
C TYR A 3 15.90 6.81 -9.41
N GLN A 4 16.51 6.41 -10.54
CA GLN A 4 15.83 5.73 -11.64
C GLN A 4 15.26 4.35 -11.21
N GLN A 5 16.00 3.63 -10.36
CA GLN A 5 15.52 2.35 -9.80
C GLN A 5 14.34 2.57 -8.85
N GLY A 6 14.36 3.66 -8.07
CA GLY A 6 13.26 4.02 -7.17
C GLY A 6 11.97 4.41 -7.90
N VAL A 7 12.07 5.07 -9.06
CA VAL A 7 10.93 5.38 -9.91
C VAL A 7 10.36 4.10 -10.52
N ALA A 8 11.20 3.27 -11.15
CA ALA A 8 10.75 2.02 -11.77
C ALA A 8 10.10 1.06 -10.75
N LEU A 9 10.64 0.98 -9.54
CA LEU A 9 10.05 0.15 -8.47
C LEU A 9 8.67 0.67 -8.05
N ARG A 10 8.48 1.99 -8.02
CA ARG A 10 7.18 2.60 -7.69
C ARG A 10 6.13 2.26 -8.74
N GLU A 11 6.48 2.41 -10.03
CA GLU A 11 5.59 2.07 -11.13
C GLU A 11 5.22 0.58 -11.13
N LEU A 12 6.19 -0.29 -10.82
CA LEU A 12 5.94 -1.73 -10.69
C LEU A 12 4.98 -2.03 -9.54
N LEU A 13 5.17 -1.38 -8.40
CA LEU A 13 4.30 -1.53 -7.24
C LEU A 13 2.87 -1.04 -7.56
N GLU A 14 2.72 0.09 -8.23
CA GLU A 14 1.41 0.62 -8.66
C GLU A 14 0.69 -0.34 -9.62
N GLN A 15 1.41 -0.92 -10.58
CA GLN A 15 0.86 -1.93 -11.49
C GLN A 15 0.41 -3.19 -10.76
N PHE A 16 1.23 -3.70 -9.83
CA PHE A 16 0.90 -4.86 -9.01
C PHE A 16 -0.35 -4.61 -8.15
N LEU A 17 -0.41 -3.44 -7.50
CA LEU A 17 -1.56 -3.04 -6.69
C LEU A 17 -2.82 -2.91 -7.55
N ALA A 18 -2.72 -2.34 -8.74
CA ALA A 18 -3.84 -2.27 -9.66
C ALA A 18 -4.33 -3.69 -10.04
N GLN A 19 -3.43 -4.61 -10.39
CA GLN A 19 -3.79 -5.97 -10.77
C GLN A 19 -4.58 -6.70 -9.67
N ILE A 20 -4.17 -6.54 -8.40
CA ILE A 20 -4.84 -7.19 -7.27
C ILE A 20 -6.14 -6.46 -6.91
N LEU A 21 -6.09 -5.14 -6.75
CA LEU A 21 -7.21 -4.37 -6.19
C LEU A 21 -8.36 -4.22 -7.18
N PHE A 22 -8.11 -4.10 -8.49
CA PHE A 22 -9.20 -4.08 -9.47
C PHE A 22 -9.94 -5.41 -9.56
N ALA A 23 -9.31 -6.52 -9.18
CA ALA A 23 -9.96 -7.84 -9.17
C ALA A 23 -10.91 -8.03 -7.97
N VAL A 24 -10.63 -7.39 -6.82
CA VAL A 24 -11.36 -7.63 -5.56
C VAL A 24 -12.19 -6.44 -5.06
N CYS A 25 -11.88 -5.23 -5.52
CA CYS A 25 -12.51 -4.00 -5.07
C CYS A 25 -13.19 -3.28 -6.24
N SER A 26 -14.42 -2.84 -6.04
CA SER A 26 -15.24 -2.17 -7.07
C SER A 26 -15.26 -0.65 -6.94
N ARG A 27 -14.90 -0.11 -5.76
CA ARG A 27 -14.97 1.32 -5.46
C ARG A 27 -13.57 1.92 -5.39
N ASN A 28 -13.39 3.10 -6.00
CA ASN A 28 -12.12 3.83 -5.97
C ASN A 28 -11.56 4.01 -4.55
N GLN A 29 -12.43 4.33 -3.58
CA GLN A 29 -12.00 4.45 -2.18
C GLN A 29 -11.44 3.14 -1.61
N GLN A 30 -11.96 1.98 -2.02
CA GLN A 30 -11.39 0.69 -1.60
C GLN A 30 -10.03 0.44 -2.26
N HIS A 31 -9.81 0.91 -3.49
CA HIS A 31 -8.49 0.87 -4.13
C HIS A 31 -7.48 1.72 -3.38
N GLN A 32 -7.87 2.93 -3.00
CA GLN A 32 -7.00 3.83 -2.22
C GLN A 32 -6.63 3.19 -0.87
N ARG A 33 -7.63 2.75 -0.09
CA ARG A 33 -7.39 2.13 1.23
C ARG A 33 -6.58 0.83 1.13
N GLY A 34 -6.97 -0.05 0.21
CA GLY A 34 -6.27 -1.30 -0.05
C GLY A 34 -4.82 -1.10 -0.51
N SER A 35 -4.55 -0.05 -1.29
CA SER A 35 -3.18 0.32 -1.68
C SER A 35 -2.33 0.68 -0.45
N VAL A 36 -2.87 1.50 0.46
CA VAL A 36 -2.17 1.85 1.72
C VAL A 36 -1.96 0.60 2.59
N TYR A 37 -2.97 -0.26 2.71
CA TYR A 37 -2.91 -1.52 3.47
C TYR A 37 -1.82 -2.48 2.95
N VAL A 38 -1.79 -2.75 1.64
CA VAL A 38 -0.80 -3.66 1.04
C VAL A 38 0.62 -3.11 1.18
N ARG A 39 0.83 -1.81 0.96
CA ARG A 39 2.15 -1.19 1.21
C ARG A 39 2.55 -1.33 2.68
N GLY A 40 1.61 -1.17 3.61
CA GLY A 40 1.82 -1.45 5.03
C GLY A 40 2.25 -2.89 5.29
N LEU A 41 1.74 -3.88 4.55
CA LEU A 41 2.17 -5.28 4.69
C LEU A 41 3.58 -5.54 4.12
N LEU A 42 4.04 -4.71 3.19
CA LEU A 42 5.37 -4.84 2.55
C LEU A 42 6.49 -4.17 3.35
N LEU A 43 6.15 -3.24 4.24
CA LEU A 43 7.12 -2.63 5.16
C LEU A 43 7.45 -3.60 6.29
N ASP A 44 8.73 -3.61 6.70
CA ASP A 44 9.17 -4.35 7.86
C ASP A 44 8.40 -3.94 9.12
N GLY A 45 8.11 -4.92 9.98
CA GLY A 45 7.43 -4.71 11.25
C GLY A 45 6.91 -6.01 11.86
N GLU A 46 6.86 -6.07 13.20
CA GLU A 46 6.40 -7.26 13.93
C GLU A 46 4.87 -7.40 13.91
N ARG A 47 4.14 -6.28 14.14
CA ARG A 47 2.68 -6.29 14.26
C ARG A 47 2.00 -5.94 12.93
N LYS A 48 1.12 -6.83 12.47
CA LYS A 48 0.32 -6.69 11.23
C LYS A 48 -1.07 -6.10 11.46
N SER A 49 -1.36 -5.60 12.66
CA SER A 49 -2.61 -4.88 12.95
C SER A 49 -2.65 -3.53 12.23
N VAL A 50 -3.82 -3.11 11.75
CA VAL A 50 -4.01 -1.86 11.02
C VAL A 50 -3.44 -0.64 11.77
N GLY A 51 -3.67 -0.49 13.08
CA GLY A 51 -3.09 0.60 13.88
C GLY A 51 -1.55 0.65 13.81
N ALA A 52 -0.88 -0.47 14.07
CA ALA A 52 0.58 -0.57 13.94
C ALA A 52 1.09 -0.37 12.49
N MET A 53 0.25 -0.58 11.47
CA MET A 53 0.61 -0.28 10.07
C MET A 53 0.47 1.20 9.76
N ALA A 54 -0.58 1.83 10.26
CA ALA A 54 -0.85 3.24 10.06
C ALA A 54 0.25 4.12 10.67
N GLU A 55 0.84 3.73 11.80
CA GLU A 55 1.93 4.46 12.45
C GLU A 55 3.22 4.54 11.63
N ARG A 56 3.46 3.59 10.72
CA ARG A 56 4.74 3.47 9.99
C ARG A 56 4.70 3.92 8.54
N ILE A 57 3.52 4.15 7.98
CA ILE A 57 3.37 4.61 6.60
C ILE A 57 2.91 6.08 6.57
N PRO A 58 3.54 6.98 5.79
CA PRO A 58 3.28 8.42 5.88
C PRO A 58 1.81 8.84 5.65
N ASP A 59 1.07 8.09 4.83
CA ASP A 59 -0.34 8.29 4.49
C ASP A 59 -1.25 7.24 5.18
N GLY A 60 -0.76 6.63 6.26
CA GLY A 60 -1.48 5.65 7.05
C GLY A 60 -2.60 6.25 7.87
N ASN A 61 -3.74 5.56 7.91
CA ASN A 61 -4.88 5.95 8.73
C ASN A 61 -5.57 4.71 9.27
N GLU A 62 -5.54 4.51 10.58
CA GLU A 62 -6.10 3.31 11.22
C GLU A 62 -7.59 3.08 10.89
N GLN A 63 -8.34 4.15 10.64
CA GLN A 63 -9.78 4.11 10.32
C GLN A 63 -10.05 4.03 8.81
N ALA A 64 -9.02 4.14 7.97
CA ALA A 64 -9.15 4.25 6.54
C ALA A 64 -8.02 3.50 5.79
N MET A 65 -7.76 2.27 6.21
CA MET A 65 -6.91 1.27 5.54
C MET A 65 -7.64 -0.06 5.52
#